data_AF-A0AAJ4IG86-F1
#
_entry.id   AF-A0AAJ4IG86-F1
#
_cell.length_a   1.000
_cell.length_b   1.000
_cell.length_c   1.000
_cell.angle_alpha   90.00
_cell.angle_beta   90.00
_cell.angle_gamma   90.00
#
_symmetry.space_group_name_H-M   'P 1'
#
loop_
_entity.id
_entity.type
_entity.pdbx_description
1 polymer ?
#
loop_
_entity_poly.entity_id
_entity_poly.type
_entity_poly.pdbx_seq_one_letter_code
_entity_poly.pdbx_strand_id
1 'polypeptide(L)'
;MKKSGVYAVALKQVKAKISALLGLSVPKPPKNGWVRSIREALGMSGAQLGERLNLSRNQVSILERKETDETITLKQLKQLASGLDAELVYAIIPRQSIDDMIEARAMELAKQRLAMSHQSMFLEAQQLTSEQQQQALVQLANEIKTGSTRDLWKVSLQEKYQ
;
A
#
# COMPACT_ATOMS: atom_id res chain seq x y z
N MET A 1 -15.39 20.35 10.47
CA MET A 1 -14.29 21.12 11.07
C MET A 1 -13.38 21.63 9.96
N LYS A 2 -13.25 22.96 9.79
CA LYS A 2 -12.35 23.57 8.80
C LYS A 2 -10.92 23.14 9.14
N LYS A 3 -10.26 22.38 8.26
CA LYS A 3 -8.86 21.98 8.44
C LYS A 3 -8.00 23.25 8.44
N SER A 4 -7.25 23.49 9.53
CA SER A 4 -6.25 24.58 9.63
C SER A 4 -5.34 24.57 8.39
N GLY A 5 -5.00 25.75 7.85
CA GLY A 5 -4.14 25.89 6.66
C GLY A 5 -2.80 25.15 6.79
N VAL A 6 -2.29 25.00 8.02
CA VAL A 6 -1.08 24.24 8.34
C VAL A 6 -1.24 22.75 8.01
N TYR A 7 -2.40 22.16 8.30
CA TYR A 7 -2.68 20.74 8.01
C TYR A 7 -2.71 20.46 6.51
N ALA A 8 -3.27 21.38 5.71
CA ALA A 8 -3.32 21.24 4.26
C ALA A 8 -1.92 21.24 3.63
N VAL A 9 -1.03 22.12 4.11
CA VAL A 9 0.37 22.17 3.67
C VAL A 9 1.12 20.90 4.04
N ALA A 10 0.99 20.43 5.29
CA ALA A 10 1.61 19.18 5.75
C ALA A 10 1.15 17.97 4.91
N LEU A 11 -0.15 17.87 4.63
CA LEU A 11 -0.70 16.79 3.81
C LEU A 11 -0.16 16.82 2.38
N LYS A 12 -0.03 18.01 1.78
CA LYS A 12 0.56 18.18 0.44
C LYS A 12 2.01 17.69 0.41
N GLN A 13 2.81 18.03 1.42
CA GLN A 13 4.20 17.57 1.52
C GLN A 13 4.30 16.04 1.68
N VAL A 14 3.42 15.44 2.48
CA VAL A 14 3.36 13.98 2.64
C VAL A 14 2.99 13.31 1.32
N LYS A 15 1.96 13.80 0.61
CA LYS A 15 1.59 13.28 -0.71
C LYS A 15 2.75 13.37 -1.71
N ALA A 16 3.47 14.49 -1.73
CA ALA A 16 4.63 14.65 -2.61
C ALA A 16 5.74 13.63 -2.29
N LYS A 17 6.06 13.40 -1.01
CA LYS A 17 7.02 12.38 -0.60
C LYS A 17 6.60 10.98 -1.00
N ILE A 18 5.32 10.64 -0.86
CA ILE A 18 4.78 9.35 -1.25
C ILE A 18 4.82 9.19 -2.78
N SER A 19 4.42 10.21 -3.52
CA SER A 19 4.47 10.20 -4.99
C SER A 19 5.88 10.11 -5.53
N ALA A 20 6.88 10.63 -4.81
CA ALA A 20 8.29 10.46 -5.18
C ALA A 20 8.78 9.01 -5.13
N LEU A 21 8.02 8.11 -4.46
CA LEU A 21 8.31 6.68 -4.46
C LEU A 21 7.75 5.95 -5.69
N LEU A 22 6.85 6.58 -6.47
CA LEU A 22 6.25 5.98 -7.65
C LEU A 22 7.33 5.69 -8.70
N GLY A 23 7.30 4.49 -9.26
CA GLY A 23 8.26 4.06 -10.28
C GLY A 23 9.63 3.64 -9.74
N LEU A 24 9.84 3.62 -8.41
CA LEU A 24 11.01 2.97 -7.82
C LEU A 24 11.03 1.48 -8.21
N SER A 25 12.06 1.11 -8.96
CA SER A 25 12.34 -0.29 -9.29
C SER A 25 13.20 -0.90 -8.18
N VAL A 26 12.58 -1.71 -7.33
CA VAL A 26 13.30 -2.45 -6.28
C VAL A 26 13.63 -3.85 -6.82
N PRO A 27 14.90 -4.26 -6.82
CA PRO A 27 15.27 -5.61 -7.21
C PRO A 27 14.52 -6.65 -6.39
N LYS A 28 14.07 -7.72 -7.03
CA LYS A 28 13.51 -8.86 -6.29
C LYS A 28 14.61 -9.50 -5.43
N PRO A 29 14.30 -9.91 -4.20
CA PRO A 29 15.25 -10.67 -3.39
C PRO A 29 15.75 -11.91 -4.13
N PRO A 30 17.02 -12.32 -3.93
CA PRO A 30 17.49 -13.63 -4.37
C PRO A 30 16.63 -14.77 -3.81
N LYS A 31 16.69 -15.97 -4.44
CA LYS A 31 15.88 -17.14 -4.03
C LYS A 31 16.00 -17.50 -2.55
N ASN A 32 17.17 -17.24 -1.95
CA ASN A 32 17.48 -17.58 -0.57
C ASN A 32 17.31 -16.39 0.39
N GLY A 33 16.74 -15.27 -0.06
CA GLY A 33 16.64 -14.02 0.71
C GLY A 33 17.91 -13.16 0.61
N TRP A 34 17.80 -11.90 1.03
CA TRP A 34 18.94 -10.97 1.03
C TRP A 34 19.99 -11.38 2.06
N VAL A 35 19.56 -11.79 3.26
CA VAL A 35 20.48 -12.06 4.37
C VAL A 35 21.41 -13.20 4.03
N ARG A 36 20.87 -14.34 3.59
CA ARG A 36 21.67 -15.51 3.25
C ARG A 36 22.58 -15.23 2.06
N SER A 37 22.08 -14.56 1.03
CA SER A 37 22.89 -14.24 -0.16
C SER A 37 24.05 -13.30 0.14
N ILE A 38 23.82 -12.25 0.94
CA ILE A 38 24.90 -11.34 1.37
C ILE A 38 25.90 -12.10 2.25
N ARG A 39 25.42 -12.90 3.20
CA ARG A 39 26.29 -13.71 4.08
C ARG A 39 27.20 -14.63 3.27
N GLU A 40 26.64 -15.36 2.31
CA GLU A 40 27.40 -16.29 1.45
C GLU A 40 28.38 -15.54 0.54
N ALA A 41 27.99 -14.38 -0.02
CA ALA A 41 28.88 -13.55 -0.83
C ALA A 41 30.07 -12.99 -0.04
N LEU A 42 29.90 -12.73 1.26
CA LEU A 42 30.96 -12.32 2.18
C LEU A 42 31.84 -13.51 2.66
N GLY A 43 31.54 -14.73 2.23
CA GLY A 43 32.26 -15.93 2.69
C GLY A 43 31.96 -16.34 4.13
N MET A 44 30.88 -15.84 4.72
CA MET A 44 30.52 -16.13 6.11
C MET A 44 29.65 -17.39 6.23
N SER A 45 30.00 -18.25 7.19
CA SER A 45 29.11 -19.32 7.65
C SER A 45 27.98 -18.77 8.52
N GLY A 46 26.87 -19.52 8.63
CA GLY A 46 25.78 -19.16 9.54
C GLY A 46 26.20 -19.13 11.02
N ALA A 47 27.26 -19.86 11.41
CA ALA A 47 27.82 -19.80 12.75
C ALA A 47 28.55 -18.47 13.00
N GLN A 48 29.35 -18.00 12.03
CA GLN A 48 30.06 -16.71 12.14
C GLN A 48 29.11 -15.52 12.18
N LEU A 49 28.03 -15.53 11.39
CA LEU A 49 26.98 -14.50 11.53
C LEU A 49 26.30 -14.59 12.89
N GLY A 50 26.10 -15.81 13.40
CA GLY A 50 25.57 -16.06 14.74
C GLY A 50 26.44 -15.44 15.83
N GLU A 51 27.74 -15.69 15.81
CA GLU A 51 28.72 -15.13 16.74
C GLU A 51 28.69 -13.59 16.73
N ARG A 52 28.67 -12.97 15.54
CA ARG A 52 28.57 -11.50 15.39
C ARG A 52 27.29 -10.91 16.00
N LEU A 53 26.23 -11.71 16.10
CA LEU A 53 24.91 -11.29 16.57
C LEU A 53 24.52 -11.86 17.94
N ASN A 54 25.43 -12.60 18.59
CA ASN A 54 25.13 -13.39 19.79
C ASN A 54 23.92 -14.33 19.61
N LEU A 55 23.87 -15.02 18.47
CA LEU A 55 22.86 -16.01 18.10
C LEU A 55 23.51 -17.37 17.81
N SER A 56 22.80 -18.45 18.03
CA SER A 56 23.23 -19.78 17.57
C SER A 56 23.11 -19.90 16.04
N ARG A 57 23.93 -20.79 15.45
CA ARG A 57 23.82 -21.16 14.02
C ARG A 57 22.39 -21.58 13.63
N ASN A 58 21.68 -22.28 14.53
CA ASN A 58 20.30 -22.71 14.31
C ASN A 58 19.34 -21.51 14.25
N GLN A 59 19.49 -20.53 15.17
CA GLN A 59 18.69 -19.30 15.13
C GLN A 59 18.91 -18.52 13.84
N VAL A 60 20.16 -18.38 13.38
CA VAL A 60 20.46 -17.74 12.09
C VAL A 60 19.74 -18.47 10.95
N SER A 61 19.85 -19.80 10.88
CA SER A 61 19.18 -20.58 9.84
C SER A 61 17.64 -20.46 9.87
N ILE A 62 17.04 -20.38 11.07
CA ILE A 62 15.60 -20.15 11.23
C ILE A 62 15.23 -18.75 10.73
N LEU A 63 16.00 -17.72 11.07
CA LEU A 63 15.68 -16.36 10.65
C LEU A 63 15.85 -16.18 9.14
N GLU A 64 16.88 -16.77 8.52
CA GLU A 64 17.03 -16.79 7.06
C GLU A 64 15.83 -17.46 6.37
N ARG A 65 15.32 -18.57 6.92
CA ARG A 65 14.11 -19.21 6.40
C ARG A 65 12.87 -18.32 6.60
N LYS A 66 12.75 -17.65 7.75
CA LYS A 66 11.64 -16.72 7.98
C LYS A 66 11.66 -15.53 7.02
N GLU A 67 12.82 -15.10 6.56
CA GLU A 67 12.93 -14.09 5.50
C GLU A 67 12.32 -14.60 4.20
N THR A 68 12.70 -15.81 3.77
CA THR A 68 12.16 -16.40 2.53
C THR A 68 10.68 -16.73 2.62
N ASP A 69 10.20 -17.09 3.82
CA ASP A 69 8.80 -17.43 4.08
C ASP A 69 7.94 -16.19 4.38
N GLU A 70 8.51 -14.98 4.32
CA GLU A 70 7.83 -13.71 4.64
C GLU A 70 7.22 -13.64 6.06
N THR A 71 7.73 -14.44 7.00
CA THR A 71 7.27 -14.50 8.40
C THR A 71 8.24 -13.82 9.38
N ILE A 72 9.33 -13.24 8.88
CA ILE A 72 10.31 -12.50 9.68
C ILE A 72 9.76 -11.13 10.10
N THR A 73 10.09 -10.71 11.32
CA THR A 73 9.80 -9.34 11.76
C THR A 73 10.83 -8.35 11.23
N LEU A 74 10.45 -7.10 10.97
CA LEU A 74 11.40 -6.04 10.60
C LEU A 74 12.53 -5.87 11.62
N LYS A 75 12.23 -6.08 12.92
CA LYS A 75 13.24 -6.04 13.99
C LYS A 75 14.31 -7.11 13.81
N GLN A 76 13.92 -8.35 13.51
CA GLN A 76 14.84 -9.45 13.26
C GLN A 76 15.65 -9.24 11.98
N LEU A 77 15.01 -8.77 10.91
CA LEU A 77 15.70 -8.49 9.66
C LEU A 77 16.72 -7.36 9.82
N LYS A 78 16.39 -6.31 10.61
CA LYS A 78 17.33 -5.25 10.98
C LYS A 78 18.50 -5.75 11.82
N GLN A 79 18.26 -6.68 12.75
CA GLN A 79 19.32 -7.32 13.53
C GLN A 79 20.26 -8.10 12.60
N LEU A 80 19.73 -8.92 11.69
CA LEU A 80 20.55 -9.67 10.72
C LEU A 80 21.36 -8.74 9.81
N ALA A 81 20.75 -7.65 9.31
CA ALA A 81 21.45 -6.65 8.50
C ALA A 81 22.64 -6.05 9.25
N SER A 82 22.48 -5.69 10.54
CA SER A 82 23.59 -5.15 11.35
C SER A 82 24.76 -6.14 11.50
N GLY A 83 24.46 -7.45 11.57
CA GLY A 83 25.49 -8.49 11.62
C GLY A 83 26.27 -8.65 10.32
N LEU A 84 25.70 -8.17 9.20
CA LEU A 84 26.29 -8.20 7.87
C LEU A 84 26.95 -6.87 7.46
N ASP A 85 27.02 -5.90 8.38
CA ASP A 85 27.44 -4.52 8.07
C ASP A 85 26.57 -3.90 6.96
N ALA A 86 25.27 -4.17 7.03
CA ALA A 86 24.26 -3.72 6.08
C ALA A 86 23.11 -3.00 6.79
N GLU A 87 22.39 -2.16 6.04
CA GLU A 87 21.21 -1.46 6.52
C GLU A 87 19.92 -2.03 5.92
N LEU A 88 18.90 -2.20 6.75
CA LEU A 88 17.55 -2.52 6.28
C LEU A 88 16.82 -1.24 5.88
N VAL A 89 16.54 -1.10 4.59
CA VAL A 89 15.64 -0.07 4.05
C VAL A 89 14.29 -0.72 3.75
N TYR A 90 13.20 -0.18 4.32
CA TYR A 90 11.84 -0.62 4.04
C TYR A 90 10.98 0.54 3.54
N ALA A 91 10.13 0.27 2.55
CA ALA A 91 9.21 1.24 1.98
C ALA A 91 7.91 0.56 1.54
N ILE A 92 6.80 1.30 1.61
CA ILE A 92 5.52 0.91 0.99
C ILE A 92 5.34 1.82 -0.22
N ILE A 93 5.49 1.24 -1.41
CA ILE A 93 5.36 1.97 -2.67
C ILE A 93 3.91 1.83 -3.16
N PRO A 94 3.15 2.93 -3.29
CA PRO A 94 1.78 2.85 -3.79
C PRO A 94 1.79 2.50 -5.28
N ARG A 95 0.70 1.89 -5.78
CA ARG A 95 0.56 1.53 -7.20
C ARG A 95 0.26 2.73 -8.11
N GLN A 96 -0.25 3.83 -7.53
CA GLN A 96 -0.60 5.07 -8.20
C GLN A 96 -0.55 6.23 -7.19
N SER A 97 -0.74 7.47 -7.64
CA SER A 97 -0.70 8.62 -6.71
C SER A 97 -1.85 8.57 -5.70
N ILE A 98 -1.68 9.20 -4.54
CA ILE A 98 -2.73 9.28 -3.52
C ILE A 98 -3.98 9.99 -4.07
N ASP A 99 -3.81 10.99 -4.94
CA ASP A 99 -4.92 11.70 -5.56
C ASP A 99 -5.68 10.78 -6.53
N ASP A 100 -4.97 9.97 -7.33
CA ASP A 100 -5.60 8.98 -8.20
C ASP A 100 -6.32 7.88 -7.40
N MET A 101 -5.78 7.47 -6.25
CA MET A 101 -6.45 6.51 -5.35
C MET A 101 -7.77 7.07 -4.82
N ILE A 102 -7.78 8.35 -4.43
CA ILE A 102 -9.00 9.04 -3.96
C ILE A 102 -10.00 9.17 -5.10
N GLU A 103 -9.55 9.55 -6.30
CA GLU A 103 -10.38 9.67 -7.50
C GLU A 103 -11.03 8.34 -7.87
N ALA A 104 -10.23 7.29 -7.96
CA ALA A 104 -10.69 5.94 -8.30
C ALA A 104 -11.75 5.45 -7.30
N ARG A 105 -11.53 5.65 -5.99
CA ARG A 105 -12.50 5.24 -4.96
C ARG A 105 -13.78 6.07 -5.02
N ALA A 106 -13.69 7.37 -5.29
CA ALA A 106 -14.87 8.21 -5.44
C ALA A 106 -15.71 7.79 -6.66
N MET A 107 -15.06 7.49 -7.77
CA MET A 107 -15.71 6.98 -8.98
C MET A 107 -16.36 5.62 -8.75
N GLU A 108 -15.70 4.71 -8.03
CA GLU A 108 -16.25 3.42 -7.65
C GLU A 108 -17.54 3.58 -6.81
N LEU A 109 -17.51 4.41 -5.78
CA LEU A 109 -18.68 4.67 -4.93
C LEU A 109 -19.81 5.36 -5.68
N ALA A 110 -19.49 6.29 -6.59
CA ALA A 110 -20.48 6.94 -7.44
C ALA A 110 -21.19 5.92 -8.34
N LYS A 111 -20.43 4.99 -8.96
CA LYS A 111 -21.01 3.89 -9.76
C LYS A 111 -21.93 3.01 -8.92
N GLN A 112 -21.50 2.63 -7.72
CA GLN A 112 -22.32 1.81 -6.80
C GLN A 112 -23.63 2.53 -6.42
N ARG A 113 -23.57 3.82 -6.08
CA ARG A 113 -24.76 4.61 -5.72
C ARG A 113 -25.74 4.75 -6.88
N LEU A 114 -25.25 5.04 -8.09
CA LEU A 114 -26.09 5.10 -9.28
C LEU A 114 -26.76 3.75 -9.52
N ALA A 115 -25.99 2.65 -9.51
CA ALA A 115 -26.53 1.30 -9.70
C ALA A 115 -27.64 0.95 -8.69
N MET A 116 -27.49 1.34 -7.42
CA MET A 116 -28.53 1.14 -6.38
C MET A 116 -29.77 2.01 -6.62
N SER A 117 -29.58 3.28 -7.01
CA SER A 117 -30.69 4.19 -7.35
C SER A 117 -31.48 3.72 -8.58
N HIS A 118 -30.85 2.96 -9.48
CA HIS A 118 -31.48 2.39 -10.67
C HIS A 118 -32.45 1.23 -10.38
N GLN A 119 -32.49 0.66 -9.16
CA GLN A 119 -33.54 -0.30 -8.78
C GLN A 119 -34.92 0.37 -8.59
N SER A 120 -34.99 1.68 -8.35
CA SER A 120 -36.24 2.46 -8.34
C SER A 120 -36.46 3.30 -9.61
N MET A 121 -35.43 3.49 -10.45
CA MET A 121 -35.44 4.33 -11.67
C MET A 121 -35.31 3.55 -13.00
N PHE A 122 -35.62 2.24 -13.04
CA PHE A 122 -35.58 1.45 -14.28
C PHE A 122 -36.48 2.04 -15.40
N LEU A 123 -37.47 2.87 -15.05
CA LEU A 123 -38.37 3.56 -15.98
C LEU A 123 -37.81 4.89 -16.54
N GLU A 124 -36.85 5.54 -15.88
CA GLU A 124 -36.25 6.80 -16.34
C GLU A 124 -34.90 6.60 -17.08
N ALA A 125 -34.19 5.51 -16.77
CA ALA A 125 -32.86 5.23 -17.33
C ALA A 125 -32.84 4.96 -18.85
N GLN A 126 -34.00 4.75 -19.49
CA GLN A 126 -34.09 4.62 -20.95
C GLN A 126 -33.91 5.95 -21.71
N GLN A 127 -33.81 7.10 -21.02
CA GLN A 127 -33.79 8.43 -21.66
C GLN A 127 -32.41 9.13 -21.66
N LEU A 128 -31.41 8.62 -20.93
CA LEU A 128 -30.10 9.28 -20.84
C LEU A 128 -29.11 8.66 -21.82
N THR A 129 -28.45 9.52 -22.59
CA THR A 129 -27.30 9.14 -23.43
C THR A 129 -26.12 8.71 -22.56
N SER A 130 -25.21 7.91 -23.12
CA SER A 130 -23.98 7.47 -22.42
C SER A 130 -23.14 8.66 -21.93
N GLU A 131 -23.17 9.78 -22.63
CA GLU A 131 -22.47 11.01 -22.23
C GLU A 131 -23.10 11.65 -20.97
N GLN A 132 -24.42 11.72 -20.89
CA GLN A 132 -25.12 12.24 -19.72
C GLN A 132 -24.94 11.33 -18.49
N GLN A 133 -24.92 10.00 -18.69
CA GLN A 133 -24.61 9.05 -17.62
C GLN A 133 -23.18 9.25 -17.08
N GLN A 134 -22.21 9.48 -17.97
CA GLN A 134 -20.82 9.75 -17.57
C GLN A 134 -20.70 11.09 -16.83
N GLN A 135 -21.39 12.14 -17.27
CA GLN A 135 -21.41 13.44 -16.59
C GLN A 135 -22.01 13.34 -15.19
N ALA A 136 -23.16 12.66 -15.04
CA ALA A 136 -23.78 12.41 -13.75
C ALA A 136 -22.87 11.62 -12.81
N LEU A 137 -22.14 10.63 -13.34
CA LEU A 137 -21.17 9.85 -12.58
C LEU A 137 -20.01 10.71 -12.05
N VAL A 138 -19.40 11.53 -12.91
CA VAL A 138 -18.30 12.43 -12.53
C VAL A 138 -18.77 13.47 -11.52
N GLN A 139 -19.97 14.03 -11.70
CA GLN A 139 -20.55 14.97 -10.74
C GLN A 139 -20.74 14.33 -9.36
N LEU A 140 -21.34 13.14 -9.31
CA LEU A 140 -21.53 12.40 -8.06
C LEU A 140 -20.20 12.05 -7.40
N ALA A 141 -19.18 11.65 -8.18
CA ALA A 141 -17.85 11.40 -7.64
C ALA A 141 -17.22 12.68 -7.04
N ASN A 142 -17.38 13.83 -7.68
CA ASN A 142 -16.95 15.13 -7.13
C ASN A 142 -17.67 15.49 -5.82
N GLU A 143 -18.97 15.27 -5.74
CA GLU A 143 -19.75 15.47 -4.52
C GLU A 143 -19.26 14.56 -3.37
N ILE A 144 -18.98 13.29 -3.67
CA ILE A 144 -18.42 12.36 -2.68
C ILE A 144 -17.03 12.82 -2.20
N LYS A 145 -16.17 13.31 -3.10
CA LYS A 145 -14.83 13.82 -2.74
C LYS A 145 -14.88 15.08 -1.88
N THR A 146 -15.77 16.01 -2.20
CA THR A 146 -15.91 17.30 -1.50
C THR A 146 -16.53 17.17 -0.11
N GLY A 147 -17.23 16.07 0.14
CA GLY A 147 -17.70 15.68 1.47
C GLY A 147 -16.57 15.22 2.40
N SER A 148 -16.81 14.15 3.17
CA SER A 148 -15.83 13.60 4.09
C SER A 148 -14.92 12.60 3.39
N THR A 149 -13.63 12.90 3.25
CA THR A 149 -12.63 11.96 2.73
C THR A 149 -12.56 10.66 3.53
N ARG A 150 -12.99 10.66 4.80
CA ARG A 150 -13.05 9.44 5.63
C ARG A 150 -14.18 8.50 5.17
N ASP A 151 -15.25 9.06 4.62
CA ASP A 151 -16.41 8.28 4.19
C ASP A 151 -16.13 7.49 2.91
N LEU A 152 -15.15 7.92 2.10
CA LEU A 152 -14.64 7.16 0.95
C LEU A 152 -14.16 5.75 1.33
N TRP A 153 -13.72 5.57 2.57
CA TRP A 153 -13.09 4.35 3.06
C TRP A 153 -13.94 3.59 4.09
N LYS A 154 -15.19 4.02 4.32
CA LYS A 154 -16.12 3.22 5.11
C LYS A 154 -16.53 2.00 4.28
N VAL A 155 -16.20 0.81 4.78
CA VAL A 155 -16.68 -0.45 4.21
C VAL A 155 -18.19 -0.50 4.44
N SER A 156 -18.98 -0.47 3.36
CA SER A 156 -20.41 -0.75 3.48
C SER A 156 -20.57 -2.25 3.74
N LEU A 157 -21.52 -2.65 4.60
CA LEU A 157 -21.69 -4.04 5.02
C LEU A 157 -21.92 -5.04 3.85
N GLN A 158 -22.18 -4.54 2.64
CA GLN A 158 -22.36 -5.34 1.42
C GLN A 158 -21.04 -5.83 0.81
N GLU A 159 -19.91 -5.13 1.04
CA GLU A 159 -18.57 -5.55 0.57
C GLU A 159 -17.96 -6.69 1.42
N LYS A 160 -18.55 -7.02 2.59
CA LYS A 160 -18.02 -8.04 3.51
C LYS A 160 -18.37 -9.49 3.16
N TYR A 161 -19.22 -9.70 2.16
CA TYR A 161 -19.77 -11.03 1.80
C TYR A 161 -19.69 -11.34 0.30
N GLN A 162 -18.85 -10.65 -0.46
CA GLN A 162 -18.37 -11.09 -1.77
C GLN A 162 -16.93 -11.56 -1.65
#